data_AF-A0A4R0NGI2-F1
#
_entry.id   AF-A0A4R0NGI2-F1
#
_cell.length_a   1.000
_cell.length_b   1.000
_cell.length_c   1.000
_cell.angle_alpha   90.00
_cell.angle_beta   90.00
_cell.angle_gamma   90.00
#
_symmetry.space_group_name_H-M   'P 1'
#
loop_
_entity.id
_entity.type
_entity.pdbx_description
1 polymer ?
#
loop_
_entity_poly.entity_id
_entity_poly.type
_entity_poly.pdbx_seq_one_letter_code
_entity_poly.pdbx_strand_id
1 'polypeptide(L)'
;MSYIYVIVDCERFLSFVKRIALKHKVDCFFEYRSSIDRTKTSYKQVDFNLENYNSLINEEYDRFFFISKEISVDDDWSFYDKGILEYSIEGTGGRQLSNEIELIELRLIGENPDKAIKSFFNAINYGLKKDEDFSQGIGPSSHRKKFFYLNEVADNGFEIWNNLKNKNVALTIIKQ
;
A
#
# COMPACT_ATOMS: atom_id res chain seq x y z
N MET A 1 10.64 -6.62 -11.37
CA MET A 1 9.36 -6.14 -10.79
C MET A 1 9.69 -5.11 -9.71
N SER A 2 9.05 -3.95 -9.74
CA SER A 2 9.42 -2.79 -8.90
C SER A 2 8.60 -2.74 -7.62
N TYR A 3 9.25 -2.38 -6.51
CA TYR A 3 8.64 -2.32 -5.17
C TYR A 3 8.89 -0.98 -4.49
N ILE A 4 7.94 -0.52 -3.69
CA ILE A 4 8.11 0.53 -2.69
C ILE A 4 7.72 -0.09 -1.35
N TYR A 5 8.57 0.11 -0.35
CA TYR A 5 8.35 -0.33 1.02
C TYR A 5 8.26 0.91 1.89
N VAL A 6 7.17 1.09 2.64
CA VAL A 6 6.99 2.26 3.51
C VAL A 6 6.39 1.85 4.85
N ILE A 7 6.98 2.35 5.94
CA ILE A 7 6.54 2.08 7.32
C ILE A 7 5.76 3.30 7.79
N VAL A 8 4.43 3.19 7.69
CA VAL A 8 3.42 4.17 8.10
C VAL A 8 2.06 3.45 8.09
N ASP A 9 1.09 3.91 8.87
CA ASP A 9 -0.25 3.36 8.82
C ASP A 9 -0.95 3.73 7.50
N CYS A 10 -1.95 2.92 7.13
CA CYS A 10 -2.62 3.03 5.85
C CYS A 10 -3.39 4.35 5.68
N GLU A 11 -3.95 4.90 6.76
CA GLU A 11 -4.70 6.16 6.73
C GLU A 11 -3.78 7.33 6.38
N ARG A 12 -2.64 7.44 7.09
CA ARG A 12 -1.61 8.44 6.80
C ARG A 12 -0.99 8.23 5.42
N PHE A 13 -0.78 6.98 4.99
CA PHE A 13 -0.30 6.70 3.64
C PHE A 13 -1.28 7.19 2.56
N LEU A 14 -2.57 6.89 2.69
CA LEU A 14 -3.60 7.34 1.75
C LEU A 14 -3.72 8.87 1.73
N SER A 15 -3.61 9.50 2.89
CA SER A 15 -3.56 10.96 3.02
C SER A 15 -2.36 11.56 2.28
N PHE A 16 -1.19 10.95 2.40
CA PHE A 16 0.02 11.35 1.67
C PHE A 16 -0.16 11.20 0.15
N VAL A 17 -0.68 10.06 -0.34
CA VAL A 17 -0.81 9.83 -1.79
C VAL A 17 -2.01 10.53 -2.42
N LYS A 18 -2.99 11.03 -1.66
CA LYS A 18 -4.24 11.65 -2.15
C LYS A 18 -4.01 12.62 -3.31
N ARG A 19 -3.14 13.61 -3.13
CA ARG A 19 -2.86 14.63 -4.17
C ARG A 19 -2.21 14.02 -5.41
N ILE A 20 -1.38 13.00 -5.24
CA ILE A 20 -0.73 12.28 -6.33
C ILE A 20 -1.76 11.45 -7.10
N ALA A 21 -2.65 10.73 -6.40
CA ALA A 21 -3.69 9.90 -6.98
C ALA A 21 -4.67 10.75 -7.83
N LEU A 22 -5.16 11.86 -7.27
CA LEU A 22 -6.04 12.79 -7.97
C LEU A 22 -5.38 13.39 -9.22
N LYS A 23 -4.11 13.80 -9.12
CA LYS A 23 -3.35 14.35 -10.26
C LYS A 23 -3.17 13.32 -11.38
N HIS A 24 -2.94 12.07 -11.02
CA HIS A 24 -2.71 10.98 -11.97
C HIS A 24 -4.01 10.28 -12.43
N LYS A 25 -5.18 10.69 -11.91
CA LYS A 25 -6.48 10.06 -12.16
C LYS A 25 -6.45 8.55 -11.87
N VAL A 26 -5.93 8.21 -10.70
CA VAL A 26 -5.79 6.84 -10.23
C VAL A 26 -6.79 6.59 -9.12
N ASP A 27 -7.60 5.56 -9.28
CA ASP A 27 -8.54 5.08 -8.27
C ASP A 27 -7.84 4.13 -7.30
N CYS A 28 -8.41 3.98 -6.10
CA CYS A 28 -7.95 3.02 -5.11
C CYS A 28 -9.11 2.17 -4.60
N PHE A 29 -8.90 0.86 -4.46
CA PHE A 29 -9.90 -0.09 -3.98
C PHE A 29 -9.32 -0.96 -2.88
N PHE A 30 -10.04 -1.14 -1.79
CA PHE A 30 -9.74 -2.14 -0.77
C PHE A 30 -10.38 -3.48 -1.11
N GLU A 31 -9.61 -4.55 -1.01
CA GLU A 31 -10.07 -5.93 -1.16
C GLU A 31 -10.40 -6.54 0.21
N TYR A 32 -11.60 -7.11 0.32
CA TYR A 32 -12.04 -7.91 1.46
C TYR A 32 -12.38 -9.30 0.97
N ARG A 33 -11.76 -10.30 1.60
CA ARG A 33 -12.08 -11.70 1.35
C ARG A 33 -13.14 -12.17 2.33
N SER A 34 -14.19 -12.82 1.83
CA SER A 34 -15.27 -13.33 2.69
C SER A 34 -14.74 -14.35 3.70
N SER A 35 -15.19 -14.23 4.94
CA SER A 35 -14.87 -15.16 6.02
C SER A 35 -15.60 -16.50 5.88
N ILE A 36 -16.73 -16.51 5.17
CA ILE A 36 -17.57 -17.70 4.92
C ILE A 36 -17.09 -18.46 3.69
N ASP A 37 -16.76 -17.74 2.62
CA ASP A 37 -16.29 -18.30 1.36
C ASP A 37 -15.05 -17.54 0.88
N ARG A 38 -13.88 -18.09 1.16
CA ARG A 38 -12.59 -17.46 0.83
C ARG A 38 -12.34 -17.30 -0.67
N THR A 39 -13.17 -17.91 -1.53
CA THR A 39 -13.10 -17.69 -2.98
C THR A 39 -13.76 -16.38 -3.42
N LYS A 40 -14.62 -15.80 -2.56
CA LYS A 40 -15.30 -14.54 -2.83
C LYS A 40 -14.50 -13.37 -2.30
N THR A 41 -14.19 -12.44 -3.19
CA THR A 41 -13.63 -11.13 -2.89
C THR A 41 -14.68 -10.06 -3.12
N SER A 42 -14.58 -8.96 -2.38
CA SER A 42 -15.36 -7.76 -2.61
C SER A 42 -14.44 -6.56 -2.57
N TYR A 43 -14.77 -5.54 -3.36
CA TYR A 43 -13.96 -4.34 -3.49
C TYR A 43 -14.75 -3.12 -3.02
N LYS A 44 -14.11 -2.26 -2.23
CA LYS A 44 -14.66 -0.95 -1.85
C LYS A 44 -13.73 0.16 -2.30
N GLN A 45 -14.27 1.12 -3.05
CA GLN A 45 -13.50 2.24 -3.55
C GLN A 45 -13.21 3.26 -2.45
N VAL A 46 -11.98 3.77 -2.47
CA VAL A 46 -11.56 4.95 -1.72
C VAL A 46 -12.10 6.18 -2.42
N ASP A 47 -12.85 7.01 -1.70
CA ASP A 47 -13.16 8.36 -2.13
C ASP A 47 -12.10 9.30 -1.56
N PHE A 48 -11.13 9.69 -2.40
CA PHE A 48 -10.08 10.63 -2.00
C PHE A 48 -10.60 12.02 -1.64
N ASN A 49 -11.76 12.45 -2.16
CA ASN A 49 -12.31 13.75 -1.83
C ASN A 49 -13.02 13.73 -0.46
N LEU A 50 -13.74 12.64 -0.17
CA LEU A 50 -14.45 12.46 1.10
C LEU A 50 -13.58 11.85 2.22
N GLU A 51 -12.38 11.36 1.90
CA GLU A 51 -11.44 10.76 2.84
C GLU A 51 -12.08 9.64 3.68
N ASN A 52 -12.80 8.74 3.02
CA ASN A 52 -13.54 7.65 3.68
C ASN A 52 -12.65 6.54 4.27
N TYR A 53 -11.35 6.77 4.45
CA TYR A 53 -10.32 5.77 4.78
C TYR A 53 -10.68 4.96 6.03
N ASN A 54 -11.13 5.64 7.09
CA ASN A 54 -11.47 5.00 8.37
C ASN A 54 -12.61 3.99 8.29
N SER A 55 -13.51 4.13 7.31
CA SER A 55 -14.58 3.16 7.07
C SER A 55 -14.10 1.93 6.30
N LEU A 56 -12.95 2.03 5.63
CA LEU A 56 -12.35 1.00 4.79
C LEU A 56 -11.26 0.23 5.53
N ILE A 57 -10.43 0.92 6.31
CA ILE A 57 -9.32 0.32 7.05
C ILE A 57 -9.88 -0.38 8.29
N ASN A 58 -10.00 -1.70 8.21
CA ASN A 58 -10.39 -2.57 9.33
C ASN A 58 -9.51 -3.83 9.39
N GLU A 59 -9.70 -4.69 10.39
CA GLU A 59 -8.90 -5.92 10.52
C GLU A 59 -9.10 -6.90 9.35
N GLU A 60 -10.22 -6.79 8.64
CA GLU A 60 -10.63 -7.72 7.60
C GLU A 60 -10.05 -7.40 6.22
N TYR A 61 -9.67 -6.14 5.92
CA TYR A 61 -9.09 -5.85 4.61
C TYR A 61 -7.82 -6.68 4.42
N ASP A 62 -7.66 -7.26 3.23
CA ASP A 62 -6.49 -8.09 2.90
C ASP A 62 -5.43 -7.21 2.25
N ARG A 63 -5.86 -6.46 1.23
CA ARG A 63 -5.03 -5.68 0.30
C ARG A 63 -5.76 -4.43 -0.16
N PHE A 64 -5.05 -3.53 -0.82
CA PHE A 64 -5.62 -2.45 -1.58
C PHE A 64 -4.94 -2.37 -2.95
N PHE A 65 -5.62 -1.77 -3.91
CA PHE A 65 -5.16 -1.70 -5.29
C PHE A 65 -5.32 -0.30 -5.81
N PHE A 66 -4.27 0.24 -6.41
CA PHE A 66 -4.38 1.44 -7.24
C PHE A 66 -4.53 1.05 -8.70
N ILE A 67 -5.42 1.72 -9.42
CA ILE A 67 -5.63 1.45 -10.84
C ILE A 67 -5.80 2.74 -11.64
N SER A 68 -5.11 2.81 -12.78
CA SER A 68 -5.15 3.96 -13.71
C SER A 68 -6.16 3.81 -14.85
N LYS A 69 -6.87 2.68 -14.87
CA LYS A 69 -7.88 2.31 -15.85
C LYS A 69 -9.25 2.35 -15.18
N GLU A 70 -10.20 3.02 -15.82
CA GLU A 70 -11.59 3.00 -15.41
C GLU A 70 -12.14 1.57 -15.54
N ILE A 71 -12.73 1.08 -14.45
CA ILE A 71 -13.29 -0.26 -14.35
C ILE A 71 -14.67 -0.17 -13.70
N SER A 72 -15.59 -1.03 -14.16
CA SER A 72 -16.83 -1.28 -13.45
C SER A 72 -16.56 -2.36 -12.42
N VAL A 73 -16.81 -2.08 -11.15
CA VAL A 73 -16.72 -3.11 -10.12
C VAL A 73 -17.93 -4.04 -10.25
N ASP A 74 -17.77 -5.18 -10.91
CA ASP A 74 -18.72 -6.31 -10.83
C ASP A 74 -18.08 -7.52 -10.10
N ASP A 75 -18.85 -8.58 -9.90
CA ASP A 75 -18.44 -9.73 -9.07
C ASP A 75 -17.45 -10.69 -9.77
N ASP A 76 -17.15 -10.50 -11.07
CA ASP A 76 -16.47 -11.49 -11.91
C ASP A 76 -15.05 -11.09 -12.37
N TRP A 77 -14.50 -9.98 -11.89
CA TRP A 77 -13.16 -9.51 -12.27
C TRP A 77 -12.18 -9.46 -11.09
N SER A 78 -10.90 -9.56 -11.42
CA SER A 78 -9.77 -9.49 -10.50
C SER A 78 -8.72 -8.50 -10.99
N PHE A 79 -8.04 -7.83 -10.07
CA PHE A 79 -6.87 -7.00 -10.41
C PHE A 79 -5.73 -7.77 -11.07
N TYR A 80 -5.76 -9.11 -10.99
CA TYR A 80 -4.79 -10.00 -11.64
C TYR A 80 -5.20 -10.45 -13.04
N ASP A 81 -6.38 -10.05 -13.52
CA ASP A 81 -6.82 -10.39 -14.87
C ASP A 81 -6.05 -9.60 -15.92
N LYS A 82 -5.81 -10.26 -17.06
CA LYS A 82 -5.13 -9.64 -18.19
C LYS A 82 -5.95 -8.46 -18.71
N GLY A 83 -5.30 -7.32 -18.94
CA GLY A 83 -5.95 -6.06 -19.30
C GLY A 83 -6.38 -5.22 -18.09
N ILE A 84 -6.16 -5.71 -16.87
CA ILE A 84 -6.35 -4.97 -15.60
C ILE A 84 -5.02 -4.90 -14.86
N LEU A 85 -4.29 -6.02 -14.78
CA LEU A 85 -3.01 -6.12 -14.06
C LEU A 85 -1.94 -5.14 -14.56
N GLU A 86 -1.93 -4.81 -15.86
CA GLU A 86 -0.98 -3.86 -16.45
C GLU A 86 -1.23 -2.42 -15.96
N TYR A 87 -2.44 -2.13 -15.51
CA TYR A 87 -2.87 -0.81 -15.06
C TYR A 87 -2.84 -0.66 -13.54
N SER A 88 -2.36 -1.68 -12.82
CA SER A 88 -2.59 -1.85 -11.39
C SER A 88 -1.31 -1.90 -10.55
N ILE A 89 -1.39 -1.35 -9.33
CA ILE A 89 -0.43 -1.53 -8.25
C ILE A 89 -1.16 -2.24 -7.13
N GLU A 90 -0.59 -3.33 -6.65
CA GLU A 90 -1.02 -3.97 -5.40
C GLU A 90 -0.34 -3.27 -4.22
N GLY A 91 -1.11 -3.04 -3.17
CA GLY A 91 -0.68 -2.62 -1.86
C GLY A 91 -1.09 -3.62 -0.79
N THR A 92 -0.17 -3.96 0.12
CA THR A 92 -0.45 -4.76 1.31
C THR A 92 0.04 -4.05 2.57
N GLY A 93 -0.39 -4.51 3.74
CA GLY A 93 0.05 -3.99 5.04
C GLY A 93 -0.55 -2.62 5.39
N GLY A 94 0.12 -1.87 6.27
CA GLY A 94 -0.33 -0.57 6.77
C GLY A 94 -1.30 -0.63 7.95
N ARG A 95 -1.49 -1.80 8.57
CA ARG A 95 -2.27 -1.94 9.81
C ARG A 95 -1.44 -1.42 10.98
N GLN A 96 -2.09 -0.79 11.95
CA GLN A 96 -1.47 -0.36 13.20
C GLN A 96 -2.29 -0.90 14.38
N LEU A 97 -1.62 -1.48 15.37
CA LEU A 97 -2.21 -1.99 16.60
C LEU A 97 -1.39 -1.50 17.79
N SER A 98 -1.94 -0.65 18.65
CA SER A 98 -1.25 -0.12 19.83
C SER A 98 0.14 0.47 19.48
N ASN A 99 1.22 -0.27 19.77
CA ASN A 99 2.63 0.07 19.53
C ASN A 99 3.24 -0.71 18.35
N GLU A 100 2.43 -1.36 17.52
CA GLU A 100 2.86 -2.20 16.41
C GLU A 100 2.38 -1.64 15.08
N ILE A 101 3.22 -1.75 14.05
CA ILE A 101 2.92 -1.24 12.72
C ILE A 101 3.34 -2.24 11.64
N GLU A 102 2.48 -2.42 10.65
CA GLU A 102 2.72 -3.29 9.52
C GLU A 102 3.34 -2.52 8.35
N LEU A 103 4.42 -3.05 7.79
CA LEU A 103 5.05 -2.50 6.59
C LEU A 103 4.06 -2.47 5.43
N ILE A 104 3.92 -1.31 4.79
CA ILE A 104 3.25 -1.23 3.50
C ILE A 104 4.21 -1.68 2.39
N GLU A 105 3.78 -2.67 1.60
CA GLU A 105 4.45 -3.08 0.37
C GLU A 105 3.58 -2.69 -0.83
N LEU A 106 4.14 -1.88 -1.73
CA LEU A 106 3.54 -1.56 -3.03
C LEU A 106 4.31 -2.28 -4.13
N ARG A 107 3.57 -2.90 -5.05
CA ARG A 107 4.12 -3.65 -6.18
C ARG A 107 3.35 -3.35 -7.46
N LEU A 108 4.08 -2.99 -8.53
CA LEU A 108 3.53 -3.09 -9.89
C LEU A 108 3.36 -4.57 -10.23
N ILE A 109 2.12 -5.02 -10.42
CA ILE A 109 1.81 -6.45 -10.60
C ILE A 109 1.93 -6.91 -12.05
N GLY A 110 1.75 -6.00 -13.02
CA GLY A 110 1.98 -6.31 -14.43
C GLY A 110 3.45 -6.38 -14.83
N GLU A 111 3.77 -7.34 -15.71
CA GLU A 111 5.11 -7.47 -16.31
C GLU A 111 5.46 -6.26 -17.17
N ASN A 112 4.47 -5.75 -17.92
CA ASN A 112 4.57 -4.58 -18.78
C ASN A 112 3.55 -3.52 -18.31
N PRO A 113 3.83 -2.79 -17.22
CA PRO A 113 2.87 -1.85 -16.65
C PRO A 113 2.64 -0.67 -17.59
N ASP A 114 1.39 -0.22 -17.65
CA ASP A 114 0.99 0.96 -18.40
C ASP A 114 1.73 2.21 -17.93
N LYS A 115 1.90 3.17 -18.84
CA LYS A 115 2.65 4.41 -18.57
C LYS A 115 2.02 5.23 -17.45
N ALA A 116 0.69 5.29 -17.36
CA ALA A 116 -0.02 6.09 -16.35
C ALA A 116 0.22 5.54 -14.95
N ILE A 117 -0.03 4.23 -14.73
CA ILE A 117 0.19 3.61 -13.42
C ILE A 117 1.68 3.62 -13.03
N LYS A 118 2.58 3.40 -14.00
CA LYS A 118 4.03 3.48 -13.77
C LYS A 118 4.46 4.91 -13.36
N SER A 119 3.86 5.92 -13.97
CA SER A 119 4.11 7.32 -13.63
C SER A 119 3.65 7.63 -12.21
N PHE A 120 2.45 7.16 -11.82
CA PHE A 120 1.93 7.30 -10.46
C PHE A 120 2.82 6.59 -9.43
N PHE A 121 3.24 5.35 -9.69
CA PHE A 121 4.18 4.60 -8.83
C PHE A 121 5.49 5.37 -8.61
N ASN A 122 6.05 5.92 -9.68
CA ASN A 122 7.28 6.73 -9.59
C ASN A 122 7.06 8.03 -8.82
N ALA A 123 5.88 8.65 -8.94
CA ALA A 123 5.53 9.87 -8.23
C ALA A 123 5.40 9.62 -6.71
N ILE A 124 4.83 8.48 -6.29
CA ILE A 124 4.83 8.06 -4.87
C ILE A 124 6.27 7.97 -4.34
N ASN A 125 7.12 7.22 -5.03
CA ASN A 125 8.53 7.04 -4.64
C ASN A 125 9.30 8.37 -4.61
N TYR A 126 9.01 9.29 -5.52
CA TYR A 126 9.61 10.62 -5.52
C TYR A 126 9.11 11.47 -4.35
N GLY A 127 7.80 11.45 -4.08
CA GLY A 127 7.20 12.15 -2.95
C GLY A 127 7.82 11.70 -1.62
N LEU A 128 7.91 10.40 -1.38
CA LEU A 128 8.50 9.84 -0.15
C LEU A 128 9.98 10.20 0.04
N LYS A 129 10.71 10.51 -1.05
CA LYS A 129 12.11 10.98 -0.98
C LYS A 129 12.25 12.48 -0.70
N LYS A 130 11.19 13.25 -0.94
CA LYS A 130 11.18 14.71 -0.86
C LYS A 130 10.47 15.23 0.37
N ASP A 131 9.56 14.45 0.89
CA ASP A 131 8.84 14.74 2.12
C ASP A 131 9.79 14.67 3.32
N GLU A 132 9.81 15.73 4.14
CA GLU A 132 10.73 15.85 5.28
C GLU A 132 10.31 14.95 6.45
N ASP A 133 9.03 14.52 6.48
CA ASP A 133 8.52 13.62 7.52
C ASP A 133 8.94 12.16 7.27
N PHE A 134 9.42 11.85 6.05
CA PHE A 134 9.87 10.51 5.67
C PHE A 134 11.39 10.43 5.56
N SER A 135 11.96 9.41 6.18
CA SER A 135 13.37 9.05 6.06
C SER A 135 13.55 7.69 5.38
N GLN A 136 14.78 7.38 4.97
CA GLN A 136 15.13 6.10 4.37
C GLN A 136 15.95 5.24 5.34
N GLY A 137 15.66 3.94 5.36
CA GLY A 137 16.37 2.96 6.17
C GLY A 137 16.66 1.68 5.40
N ILE A 138 17.47 0.80 6.03
CA ILE A 138 17.73 -0.56 5.53
C ILE A 138 17.22 -1.57 6.56
N GLY A 139 16.53 -2.60 6.08
CA GLY A 139 16.07 -3.70 6.93
C GLY A 139 17.11 -4.82 7.10
N PRO A 140 17.11 -5.54 8.24
CA PRO A 140 18.10 -6.57 8.57
C PRO A 140 17.97 -7.88 7.76
N SER A 141 17.01 -7.99 6.83
CA SER A 141 16.84 -9.18 5.99
C SER A 141 18.04 -9.45 5.06
N SER A 142 18.19 -10.70 4.62
CA SER A 142 19.18 -11.16 3.63
C SER A 142 19.24 -10.36 2.32
N HIS A 143 18.23 -9.54 2.04
CA HIS A 143 18.11 -8.74 0.82
C HIS A 143 18.35 -7.23 1.02
N ARG A 144 18.66 -6.76 2.25
CA ARG A 144 18.87 -5.33 2.58
C ARG A 144 17.88 -4.41 1.85
N LYS A 145 16.57 -4.67 2.01
CA LYS A 145 15.54 -3.86 1.36
C LYS A 145 15.62 -2.43 1.88
N LYS A 146 15.68 -1.47 0.95
CA LYS A 146 15.47 -0.05 1.26
C LYS A 146 13.99 0.17 1.49
N PHE A 147 13.65 0.83 2.58
CA PHE A 147 12.28 1.27 2.84
C PHE A 147 12.30 2.74 3.26
N PHE A 148 11.14 3.36 3.07
CA PHE A 148 10.80 4.64 3.68
C PHE A 148 10.16 4.37 5.04
N TYR A 149 10.28 5.32 5.96
CA TYR A 149 9.57 5.28 7.23
C TYR A 149 9.20 6.69 7.64
N LEU A 150 8.04 6.84 8.27
CA LEU A 150 7.66 8.09 8.92
C LEU A 150 8.56 8.29 10.16
N ASN A 151 9.19 9.45 10.30
CA ASN A 151 10.17 9.73 11.35
C ASN A 151 9.61 9.43 12.76
N GLU A 152 8.36 9.85 13.01
CA GLU A 152 7.63 9.61 14.26
C GLU A 152 7.57 8.12 14.65
N VAL A 153 7.39 7.23 13.67
CA VAL A 153 7.30 5.78 13.93
C VAL A 153 8.64 5.24 14.46
N ALA A 154 9.74 5.71 13.89
CA ALA A 154 11.08 5.31 14.33
C ALA A 154 11.44 5.90 15.70
N ASP A 155 10.97 7.10 16.01
CA ASP A 155 11.30 7.81 17.25
C ASP A 155 10.43 7.36 18.44
N ASN A 156 9.21 6.89 18.18
CA ASN A 156 8.29 6.39 19.21
C ASN A 156 8.45 4.89 19.53
N GLY A 157 9.44 4.21 18.93
CA GLY A 157 9.79 2.83 19.29
C GLY A 157 8.74 1.78 18.90
N PHE A 158 8.03 1.98 17.80
CA PHE A 158 7.07 0.99 17.28
C PHE A 158 7.74 -0.36 16.97
N GLU A 159 7.05 -1.46 17.27
CA GLU A 159 7.40 -2.78 16.76
C GLU A 159 6.93 -2.91 15.32
N ILE A 160 7.85 -3.20 14.41
CA ILE A 160 7.58 -3.15 12.98
C ILE A 160 7.47 -4.59 12.46
N TRP A 161 6.40 -4.89 11.75
CA TRP A 161 6.13 -6.24 11.27
C TRP A 161 5.97 -6.27 9.75
N ASN A 162 6.43 -7.35 9.11
CA ASN A 162 6.12 -7.58 7.69
C ASN A 162 4.63 -7.90 7.48
N ASN A 163 4.02 -8.58 8.45
CA ASN A 163 2.62 -8.96 8.42
C ASN A 163 2.09 -9.09 9.86
N LEU A 164 1.13 -8.25 10.26
CA LEU A 164 0.55 -8.29 11.61
C LEU A 164 -0.38 -9.49 11.83
N LYS A 165 -0.99 -10.02 10.77
CA LYS A 165 -1.82 -11.24 10.84
C LYS A 165 -0.98 -12.50 11.01
N ASN A 166 0.31 -12.47 10.64
CA ASN A 166 1.24 -13.60 10.76
C ASN A 166 2.63 -13.12 11.16
N LYS A 167 2.79 -12.84 12.46
CA LYS A 167 4.04 -12.36 13.06
C LYS A 167 5.10 -13.47 13.03
N ASN A 168 6.17 -13.21 12.28
CA ASN A 168 7.34 -14.09 12.23
C ASN A 168 8.55 -13.42 12.87
N VAL A 169 9.12 -12.44 12.18
CA VAL A 169 10.31 -11.69 12.62
C VAL A 169 10.03 -10.20 12.50
N ALA A 170 10.22 -9.48 13.60
CA ALA A 170 10.12 -8.03 13.62
C ALA A 170 11.24 -7.40 12.77
N LEU A 171 10.91 -6.31 12.10
CA LEU A 171 11.84 -5.51 11.32
C LEU A 171 12.56 -4.53 12.24
N THR A 172 13.84 -4.29 11.96
CA THR A 172 14.63 -3.25 12.61
C THR A 172 14.94 -2.16 11.61
N ILE A 173 14.81 -0.90 12.03
CA ILE A 173 15.27 0.24 11.22
C ILE A 173 16.75 0.48 11.46
N ILE A 174 17.56 0.27 10.43
CA ILE A 174 18.92 0.79 10.39
C ILE A 174 18.84 2.14 9.66
N LYS A 175 18.88 3.24 10.42
CA LYS A 175 18.89 4.61 9.90
C LYS A 175 20.15 4.81 9.01
N GLN A 176 20.01 5.45 7.85
CA GLN A 176 21.14 5.78 6.96
C GLN A 176 21.70 7.15 7.27
#